data_AF-A0A7W6T8U6-F1
#
_entry.id   AF-A0A7W6T8U6-F1
#
_cell.length_a   1.000
_cell.length_b   1.000
_cell.length_c   1.000
_cell.angle_alpha   90.00
_cell.angle_beta   90.00
_cell.angle_gamma   90.00
#
_symmetry.space_group_name_H-M   'P 1'
#
loop_
_entity.id
_entity.type
_entity.pdbx_description
1 polymer ?
#
loop_
_entity_poly.entity_id
_entity_poly.type
_entity_poly.pdbx_seq_one_letter_code
_entity_poly.pdbx_strand_id
1 'polypeptide(L)'
;MNHKPTFGDLPTAQRLAEQAANTLHRFLHVEAVSGLALLVAAAAALFWANSTAAHSYHVFWNLPFAIGLGEHVFSQSLHFWVNDVLMTAFFLVVGMEIRREVHEGALSRVDQAVLPLVAA
;
A
#
# COMPACT_ATOMS: atom_id res chain seq x y z
N MET A 1 -42.12 -6.84 23.75
CA MET A 1 -41.87 -5.44 23.36
C MET A 1 -40.73 -5.44 22.37
N ASN A 2 -41.02 -5.17 21.09
CA ASN A 2 -40.04 -5.22 20.00
C ASN A 2 -39.20 -3.93 19.99
N HIS A 3 -37.90 -4.02 20.25
CA HIS A 3 -36.96 -2.93 19.99
C HIS A 3 -36.30 -3.19 18.63
N LYS A 4 -36.71 -2.43 17.61
CA LYS A 4 -35.96 -2.29 16.37
C LYS A 4 -34.84 -1.28 16.63
N PRO A 5 -33.55 -1.61 16.44
CA PRO A 5 -32.50 -0.61 16.51
C PRO A 5 -32.64 0.34 15.32
N THR A 6 -32.76 1.63 15.62
CA THR A 6 -32.81 2.73 14.66
C THR A 6 -31.44 2.90 14.01
N PHE A 7 -31.34 2.66 12.70
CA PHE A 7 -30.18 3.03 11.88
C PHE A 7 -30.13 4.56 11.75
N GLY A 8 -29.58 5.22 12.77
CA GLY A 8 -29.33 6.67 12.78
C GLY A 8 -27.89 6.91 13.21
N ASP A 9 -27.18 7.72 12.42
CA ASP A 9 -25.88 8.31 12.72
C ASP A 9 -24.63 7.43 12.56
N LEU A 10 -24.37 7.01 11.32
CA LEU A 10 -22.99 6.78 10.87
C LEU A 10 -22.27 8.13 10.81
N PRO A 11 -21.21 8.40 11.60
CA PRO A 11 -20.43 9.63 11.52
C PRO A 11 -19.95 9.88 10.09
N THR A 12 -20.01 11.12 9.62
CA THR A 12 -19.63 11.54 8.26
C THR A 12 -18.27 10.99 7.82
N ALA A 13 -17.35 10.82 8.79
CA ALA A 13 -16.05 10.19 8.58
C ALA A 13 -16.13 8.73 8.09
N GLN A 14 -17.08 7.92 8.60
CA GLN A 14 -17.28 6.54 8.15
C GLN A 14 -17.80 6.48 6.72
N ARG A 15 -18.73 7.37 6.35
CA ARG A 15 -19.25 7.44 4.97
C ARG A 15 -18.17 7.85 3.97
N LEU A 16 -17.30 8.80 4.34
CA LEU A 16 -16.16 9.21 3.52
C LEU A 16 -15.13 8.09 3.39
N ALA A 17 -14.84 7.38 4.48
CA ALA A 17 -13.95 6.22 4.48
C ALA A 17 -14.50 5.09 3.61
N GLU A 18 -15.79 4.76 3.71
CA GLU A 18 -16.47 3.75 2.89
C GLU A 18 -16.50 4.15 1.40
N GLN A 19 -16.73 5.43 1.09
CA GLN A 19 -16.72 5.93 -0.28
C GLN A 19 -15.31 5.90 -0.89
N ALA A 20 -14.30 6.32 -0.14
CA ALA A 20 -12.91 6.23 -0.55
C ALA A 20 -12.49 4.77 -0.74
N ALA A 21 -12.85 3.89 0.19
CA ALA A 21 -12.58 2.46 0.12
C ALA A 21 -13.27 1.81 -1.09
N ASN A 22 -14.54 2.11 -1.35
CA ASN A 22 -15.27 1.58 -2.52
C ASN A 22 -14.71 2.11 -3.84
N THR A 23 -14.30 3.37 -3.89
CA THR A 23 -13.69 3.95 -5.09
C THR A 23 -12.33 3.33 -5.36
N LEU A 24 -11.49 3.23 -4.32
CA LEU A 24 -10.20 2.54 -4.38
C LEU A 24 -10.38 1.08 -4.78
N HIS A 25 -11.33 0.36 -4.18
CA HIS A 25 -11.65 -1.03 -4.51
C HIS A 25 -12.05 -1.17 -5.97
N ARG A 26 -12.89 -0.29 -6.51
CA ARG A 26 -13.29 -0.32 -7.93
C ARG A 26 -12.12 0.00 -8.87
N PHE A 27 -11.21 0.89 -8.48
CA PHE A 27 -9.99 1.17 -9.23
C PHE A 27 -8.98 0.02 -9.19
N LEU A 28 -8.85 -0.66 -8.05
CA LEU A 28 -7.98 -1.82 -7.86
C LEU A 28 -8.53 -3.09 -8.51
N HIS A 29 -9.86 -3.20 -8.69
CA HIS A 29 -10.51 -4.37 -9.28
C HIS A 29 -10.30 -4.50 -10.79
N VAL A 30 -9.82 -3.45 -11.47
CA VAL A 30 -9.35 -3.59 -12.84
C VAL A 30 -7.86 -3.91 -12.78
N GLU A 31 -7.55 -5.21 -12.69
CA GLU A 31 -6.18 -5.74 -12.57
C GLU A 31 -5.23 -5.18 -13.64
N ALA A 32 -5.74 -4.88 -14.85
CA ALA A 32 -4.98 -4.23 -15.91
C ALA A 32 -4.63 -2.76 -15.64
N VAL A 33 -5.45 -2.03 -14.88
CA VAL A 33 -5.26 -0.60 -14.59
C VAL A 33 -4.17 -0.39 -13.55
N SER A 34 -4.04 -1.26 -12.55
CA SER A 34 -2.95 -1.18 -11.57
C SER A 34 -1.59 -1.44 -12.23
N GLY A 35 -1.51 -2.44 -13.12
CA GLY A 35 -0.32 -2.72 -13.92
C GLY A 35 0.08 -1.56 -14.84
N LEU A 36 -0.89 -0.96 -15.54
CA LEU A 36 -0.65 0.22 -16.37
C LEU A 36 -0.20 1.44 -15.55
N ALA A 37 -0.83 1.68 -14.39
CA ALA A 37 -0.46 2.78 -13.50
C ALA A 37 0.99 2.63 -13.00
N LEU A 38 1.40 1.41 -12.63
CA LEU A 38 2.79 1.11 -12.25
C LEU A 38 3.76 1.39 -13.40
N LEU A 39 3.42 0.94 -14.62
CA LEU A 39 4.26 1.16 -15.79
C LEU A 39 4.44 2.65 -16.10
N VAL A 40 3.34 3.41 -16.07
CA VAL A 40 3.37 4.87 -16.29
C VAL A 40 4.18 5.57 -15.21
N ALA A 41 4.02 5.19 -13.93
CA ALA A 41 4.80 5.75 -12.83
C ALA A 41 6.30 5.47 -13.00
N ALA A 42 6.67 4.25 -13.36
CA ALA A 42 8.07 3.87 -13.61
C ALA A 42 8.66 4.63 -14.80
N ALA A 43 7.92 4.74 -15.90
CA ALA A 43 8.34 5.50 -17.08
C ALA A 43 8.52 6.99 -16.75
N ALA A 44 7.59 7.59 -16.00
CA ALA A 44 7.68 8.98 -15.55
C ALA A 44 8.91 9.20 -14.64
N ALA A 45 9.18 8.28 -13.71
CA ALA A 45 10.35 8.34 -12.84
C ALA A 45 11.66 8.25 -13.65
N LEU A 46 11.75 7.30 -14.59
CA LEU A 46 12.90 7.16 -15.49
C LEU A 46 13.11 8.44 -16.33
N PHE A 47 12.05 8.97 -16.90
CA PHE A 47 12.14 10.19 -17.72
C PHE A 47 12.62 11.37 -16.87
N TRP A 48 12.07 11.55 -15.67
CA TRP A 48 12.46 12.64 -14.77
C TRP A 48 13.92 12.49 -14.32
N ALA A 49 14.33 11.30 -13.89
CA ALA A 49 15.69 11.02 -13.42
C ALA A 49 16.77 11.12 -14.50
N ASN A 50 16.43 10.96 -15.79
CA ASN A 50 17.38 11.08 -16.91
C ASN A 50 17.28 12.44 -17.65
N SER A 51 16.38 13.32 -17.22
CA SER A 51 16.18 14.63 -17.86
C SER A 51 17.17 15.70 -17.36
N THR A 52 17.16 16.88 -17.97
CA THR A 52 17.87 18.07 -17.45
C THR A 52 17.42 18.48 -16.04
N ALA A 53 16.26 18.01 -15.59
CA ALA A 53 15.75 18.18 -14.24
C ALA A 53 16.12 17.01 -13.30
N ALA A 54 17.07 16.14 -13.67
CA ALA A 54 17.53 15.04 -12.81
C ALA A 54 17.97 15.51 -11.41
N HIS A 55 18.59 16.70 -11.33
CA HIS A 55 18.96 17.27 -10.04
C HIS A 55 17.75 17.53 -9.13
N SER A 56 16.62 18.00 -9.68
CA SER A 56 15.41 18.23 -8.89
C SER A 56 14.79 16.92 -8.41
N TYR A 57 14.88 15.84 -9.20
CA TYR A 57 14.47 14.49 -8.77
C TYR A 57 15.27 14.05 -7.54
N HIS A 58 16.59 14.16 -7.58
CA HIS A 58 17.44 13.77 -6.45
C HIS A 58 17.23 14.65 -5.22
N VAL A 59 17.08 15.97 -5.39
CA VAL A 59 16.80 16.88 -4.25
C VAL A 59 15.45 16.57 -3.63
N PHE A 60 14.42 16.29 -4.44
CA PHE A 60 13.08 15.94 -3.96
C PHE A 60 13.11 14.67 -3.10
N TRP A 61 13.77 13.61 -3.55
CA TRP A 61 13.82 12.34 -2.81
C TRP A 61 14.74 12.38 -1.59
N ASN A 62 15.78 13.22 -1.60
CA ASN A 62 16.67 13.43 -0.46
C ASN A 62 16.19 14.51 0.50
N LEU A 63 15.01 15.09 0.28
CA LEU A 63 14.46 16.14 1.14
C LEU A 63 14.35 15.60 2.57
N PRO A 64 14.95 16.26 3.58
CA PRO A 64 14.89 15.79 4.94
C PRO A 64 13.46 15.97 5.48
N PHE A 65 12.88 14.87 5.94
CA PHE A 65 11.60 14.83 6.61
C PHE A 65 11.78 14.34 8.04
N ALA A 66 11.53 15.23 8.98
CA ALA A 66 11.71 14.98 10.40
C ALA A 66 10.36 14.97 11.13
N ILE A 67 10.15 13.96 11.95
CA ILE A 67 9.04 13.88 12.89
C ILE A 67 9.65 13.80 14.29
N GLY A 68 9.15 14.62 15.21
CA GLY A 68 9.64 14.63 16.59
C GLY A 68 8.54 14.91 17.60
N LEU A 69 8.74 14.41 18.82
CA LEU A 69 7.89 14.61 19.98
C LEU A 69 8.79 14.96 21.18
N GLY A 70 8.75 16.23 21.61
CA GLY A 70 9.65 16.75 22.64
C GLY A 70 11.11 16.74 22.17
N GLU A 71 12.01 16.20 22.98
CA GLU A 71 13.46 16.09 22.69
C GLU A 71 13.81 15.00 21.66
N HIS A 72 12.87 14.10 21.33
CA HIS A 72 13.11 13.03 20.37
C HIS A 72 12.74 13.50 18.97
N VAL A 73 13.74 13.69 18.12
CA VAL A 73 13.55 14.05 16.70
C VAL A 73 14.15 12.95 15.83
N PHE A 74 13.33 12.36 14.98
CA PHE A 74 13.76 11.40 13.97
C PHE A 74 13.69 12.06 12.60
N SER A 75 14.86 12.30 12.00
CA SER A 75 15.01 12.92 10.68
C SER A 75 15.56 11.91 9.69
N GLN A 76 14.83 11.66 8.61
CA GLN A 76 15.27 10.81 7.50
C GLN A 76 14.88 11.43 6.16
N SER A 77 15.43 10.93 5.06
CA SER A 77 15.03 11.40 3.73
C SER A 77 13.57 11.03 3.43
N LEU A 78 12.93 11.83 2.57
CA LEU A 78 11.59 11.53 2.05
C LEU A 78 11.53 10.13 1.41
N HIS A 79 12.57 9.75 0.68
CA HIS A 79 12.69 8.42 0.08
C HIS A 79 12.61 7.31 1.14
N PHE A 80 13.31 7.45 2.26
CA PHE A 80 13.27 6.46 3.34
C PHE A 80 11.85 6.28 3.88
N TRP A 81 11.17 7.39 4.20
CA TRP A 81 9.81 7.37 4.73
C TRP A 81 8.80 6.75 3.76
N VAL A 82 8.82 7.18 2.50
CA VAL A 82 7.90 6.66 1.49
C VAL A 82 8.13 5.17 1.27
N ASN A 83 9.40 4.73 1.19
CA ASN A 83 9.72 3.32 1.03
C ASN A 83 9.24 2.50 2.23
N ASP A 84 9.55 2.91 3.45
CA ASP A 84 9.21 2.14 4.65
C ASP A 84 7.69 2.03 4.86
N VAL A 85 6.95 3.12 4.67
CA VAL A 85 5.48 3.13 4.82
C VAL A 85 4.81 2.31 3.73
N LEU A 86 5.20 2.50 2.47
CA LEU A 86 4.61 1.74 1.36
C LEU A 86 4.97 0.27 1.42
N MET A 87 6.22 -0.08 1.77
CA MET A 87 6.63 -1.46 2.00
C MET A 87 5.87 -2.08 3.16
N THR A 88 5.69 -1.38 4.27
CA THR A 88 4.89 -1.86 5.40
C THR A 88 3.46 -2.18 4.97
N ALA A 89 2.82 -1.30 4.20
CA ALA A 89 1.48 -1.55 3.66
C ALA A 89 1.46 -2.74 2.67
N PHE A 90 2.45 -2.83 1.78
CA PHE A 90 2.60 -3.93 0.83
C PHE A 90 2.76 -5.28 1.55
N PHE A 91 3.70 -5.38 2.49
CA PHE A 91 3.94 -6.59 3.27
C PHE A 91 2.78 -6.96 4.16
N LEU A 92 2.00 -5.99 4.65
CA LEU A 92 0.76 -6.28 5.37
C LEU A 92 -0.24 -7.00 4.46
N VAL A 93 -0.48 -6.49 3.25
CA VAL A 93 -1.40 -7.11 2.28
C VAL A 93 -0.91 -8.49 1.86
N VAL A 94 0.37 -8.61 1.51
CA VAL A 94 1.01 -9.89 1.17
C VAL A 94 0.94 -10.86 2.34
N GLY A 95 1.19 -10.41 3.57
CA GLY A 95 1.13 -11.24 4.76
C GLY A 95 -0.29 -11.75 5.05
N MET A 96 -1.32 -10.92 4.84
CA MET A 96 -2.71 -11.35 4.94
C MET A 96 -3.05 -12.41 3.89
N GLU A 97 -2.56 -12.24 2.67
CA GLU A 97 -2.77 -13.20 1.58
C GLU A 97 -2.07 -14.53 1.86
N ILE A 98 -0.81 -14.50 2.30
CA ILE A 98 -0.08 -15.70 2.72
C ILE A 98 -0.82 -16.39 3.88
N ARG A 99 -1.29 -15.64 4.88
CA ARG A 99 -2.06 -16.23 5.99
C ARG A 99 -3.34 -16.90 5.49
N ARG A 100 -4.04 -16.31 4.52
CA ARG A 100 -5.22 -16.89 3.87
C ARG A 100 -4.86 -18.19 3.16
N GLU A 101 -3.77 -18.22 2.40
CA GLU A 101 -3.31 -19.42 1.69
C GLU A 101 -2.85 -20.54 2.63
N VAL A 102 -2.22 -20.20 3.75
CA VAL A 102 -1.80 -21.17 4.77
C VAL A 102 -3.01 -21.79 5.48
N HIS A 103 -4.11 -21.06 5.65
CA HIS A 103 -5.28 -21.58 6.35
C HIS A 103 -6.23 -22.35 5.43
N GLU A 104 -6.49 -21.84 4.23
CA GLU A 104 -7.55 -22.31 3.35
C GLU A 104 -7.09 -22.58 1.90
N GLY A 105 -5.83 -22.27 1.58
CA GLY A 105 -5.30 -22.36 0.22
C GLY A 105 -4.26 -23.46 0.02
N ALA A 106 -3.44 -23.29 -1.03
CA ALA A 106 -2.47 -24.30 -1.46
C ALA A 106 -1.32 -24.53 -0.46
N LEU A 107 -1.09 -23.60 0.46
CA LEU A 107 -0.06 -23.71 1.50
C LEU A 107 -0.57 -24.44 2.76
N SER A 108 -1.85 -24.76 2.83
CA SER A 108 -2.45 -25.48 3.98
C SER A 108 -1.99 -26.95 4.09
N ARG A 109 -1.59 -27.55 2.95
CA ARG A 109 -1.08 -28.92 2.89
C ARG A 109 0.39 -28.93 2.51
N VAL A 110 1.21 -29.59 3.33
CA VAL A 110 2.66 -29.74 3.12
C VAL A 110 2.98 -30.26 1.71
N ASP A 111 2.22 -31.26 1.24
CA ASP A 111 2.40 -31.84 -0.11
C ASP A 111 2.21 -30.82 -1.26
N GLN A 112 1.33 -29.83 -1.07
CA GLN A 112 1.01 -28.80 -2.06
C GLN A 112 1.92 -27.56 -1.89
N ALA A 113 2.37 -27.28 -0.68
CA ALA A 113 3.26 -26.17 -0.37
C ALA A 113 4.69 -26.35 -0.90
N VAL A 114 5.14 -27.60 -1.09
CA VAL A 114 6.49 -27.90 -1.61
C VAL A 114 6.68 -27.42 -3.06
N LEU A 115 5.64 -27.50 -3.90
CA LEU A 115 5.76 -27.13 -5.32
C LEU A 115 6.06 -25.62 -5.52
N PRO A 116 5.33 -24.68 -4.89
CA PRO A 116 5.71 -23.26 -4.89
C PRO A 116 7.05 -22.99 -4.20
N LEU A 117 7.36 -23.66 -3.09
CA LEU A 117 8.57 -23.42 -2.31
C LEU A 117 9.85 -23.77 -3.09
N VAL A 118 9.82 -24.82 -3.91
CA VAL A 118 10.95 -25.25 -4.74
C VAL A 118 11.04 -24.43 -6.04
N ALA A 119 9.92 -23.87 -6.51
CA ALA A 119 9.86 -23.03 -7.70
C ALA A 119 10.24 -21.56 -7.44
N ALA A 120 10.09 -21.10 -6.19
CA ALA A 120 10.56 -19.80 -5.71
C ALA A 120 12.08 -19.79 -5.52
#